data_AF-A0A6H9H516-F1
#
_entry.id   AF-A0A6H9H516-F1
#
_cell.length_a   1.000
_cell.length_b   1.000
_cell.length_c   1.000
_cell.angle_alpha   90.00
_cell.angle_beta   90.00
_cell.angle_gamma   90.00
#
_symmetry.space_group_name_H-M   'P 1'
#
loop_
_entity.id
_entity.type
_entity.pdbx_description
1 polymer ?
#
loop_
_entity_poly.entity_id
_entity_poly.type
_entity_poly.pdbx_seq_one_letter_code
_entity_poly.pdbx_strand_id
1 'polypeptide(L)'
;MPIEEVSLADSDPIAMLEARDRLRRIEDALTRLKPLTRQIFLACRVDGVSHAEIAKQTGLSVKGVEKHMGKAIKHLGRHLRP
;
A
#
# COMPACT_ATOMS: atom_id res chain seq x y z
N MET A 1 11.29 -28.80 -9.18
CA MET A 1 10.24 -27.84 -9.58
C MET A 1 10.90 -26.83 -10.50
N PRO A 2 10.63 -26.83 -11.81
CA PRO A 2 11.09 -25.74 -12.66
C PRO A 2 10.30 -24.50 -12.25
N ILE A 3 11.02 -23.41 -11.98
CA ILE A 3 10.41 -22.09 -11.86
C ILE A 3 9.99 -21.77 -13.28
N GLU A 4 8.68 -21.81 -13.56
CA GLU A 4 8.16 -21.36 -14.85
C GLU A 4 8.64 -19.93 -15.07
N GLU A 5 9.54 -19.79 -16.04
CA GLU A 5 9.96 -18.52 -16.60
C GLU A 5 8.69 -17.85 -17.11
N VAL A 6 8.19 -16.87 -16.37
CA VAL A 6 7.09 -16.04 -16.88
C VAL A 6 7.64 -15.31 -18.09
N SER A 7 7.39 -15.84 -19.28
CA SER A 7 7.68 -15.20 -20.55
C SER A 7 6.91 -13.87 -20.58
N LEU A 8 7.63 -12.79 -20.32
CA LEU A 8 7.12 -11.42 -20.44
C LEU A 8 6.75 -11.04 -21.90
N ALA A 9 7.00 -11.94 -22.87
CA ALA A 9 6.83 -11.68 -24.29
C ALA A 9 5.37 -11.77 -24.79
N ASP A 10 4.47 -12.42 -24.04
CA ASP A 10 3.04 -12.55 -24.40
C ASP A 10 2.11 -11.65 -23.57
N SER A 11 2.67 -10.66 -22.86
CA SER A 11 1.88 -9.70 -22.09
C SER A 11 1.39 -8.59 -23.02
N ASP A 12 0.07 -8.46 -23.19
CA ASP A 12 -0.57 -7.34 -23.90
C ASP A 12 0.11 -6.00 -23.51
N PRO A 13 0.77 -5.30 -24.45
CA PRO A 13 1.48 -4.06 -24.16
C PRO A 13 0.58 -3.00 -23.50
N ILE A 14 -0.71 -3.01 -23.81
CA ILE A 14 -1.70 -2.13 -23.19
C ILE A 14 -1.89 -2.52 -21.73
N ALA A 15 -2.11 -3.81 -21.45
CA ALA A 15 -2.22 -4.31 -20.08
C ALA A 15 -0.96 -4.04 -19.23
N MET A 16 0.23 -4.17 -19.82
CA MET A 16 1.49 -3.83 -19.14
C MET A 16 1.60 -2.34 -18.82
N LEU A 17 1.21 -1.48 -19.76
CA LEU A 17 1.20 -0.04 -19.57
C LEU A 17 0.18 0.35 -18.49
N GLU A 18 -1.02 -0.21 -18.52
CA GLU A 18 -2.04 -0.02 -17.49
C GLU A 18 -1.57 -0.46 -16.12
N ALA A 19 -0.90 -1.61 -16.00
CA ALA A 19 -0.37 -2.10 -14.73
C ALA A 19 0.67 -1.12 -14.16
N ARG A 20 1.58 -0.61 -15.00
CA ARG A 20 2.57 0.41 -14.61
C ARG A 20 1.90 1.71 -14.17
N ASP A 21 0.90 2.17 -14.90
CA ASP A 21 0.18 3.40 -14.56
C ASP A 21 -0.61 3.26 -13.25
N ARG A 22 -1.22 2.10 -13.01
CA ARG A 22 -1.87 1.79 -11.72
C ARG A 22 -0.88 1.82 -10.57
N LEU A 23 0.31 1.22 -10.73
CA LEU A 23 1.37 1.26 -9.72
C LEU A 23 1.82 2.69 -9.43
N ARG A 24 2.10 3.51 -10.46
CA ARG A 24 2.48 4.92 -10.26
C ARG A 24 1.43 5.71 -9.50
N ARG A 25 0.14 5.52 -9.79
CA ARG A 25 -0.95 6.18 -9.06
C ARG A 25 -0.97 5.80 -7.58
N ILE A 26 -0.69 4.54 -7.26
CA ILE A 26 -0.61 4.06 -5.87
C ILE A 26 0.59 4.70 -5.16
N GLU A 27 1.76 4.69 -5.80
CA GLU A 27 2.98 5.31 -5.26
C GLU A 27 2.77 6.80 -5.00
N ASP A 28 2.18 7.53 -5.94
CA ASP A 28 1.82 8.94 -5.79
C ASP A 28 0.81 9.18 -4.67
N ALA A 29 -0.16 8.29 -4.51
CA ALA A 29 -1.14 8.40 -3.42
C ALA A 29 -0.48 8.12 -2.06
N LEU A 30 0.49 7.20 -1.99
CA LEU A 30 1.25 6.91 -0.78
C LEU A 30 2.17 8.09 -0.40
N THR A 31 2.82 8.76 -1.37
CA THR A 31 3.69 9.91 -1.08
C THR A 31 2.91 11.10 -0.54
N ARG A 32 1.64 11.25 -0.90
CA ARG A 32 0.72 12.30 -0.40
C ARG A 32 0.18 12.05 1.01
N LEU A 33 0.38 10.86 1.58
CA LEU A 33 0.05 10.59 2.98
C LEU A 33 1.02 11.32 3.92
N LYS A 34 0.51 11.75 5.08
CA LYS A 34 1.37 12.23 6.17
C LYS A 34 2.36 11.12 6.59
N PRO A 35 3.62 11.45 6.93
CA PRO A 35 4.67 10.46 7.19
C PRO A 35 4.28 9.35 8.16
N LEU A 36 3.70 9.71 9.32
CA LEU A 36 3.26 8.75 10.32
C LEU A 36 2.15 7.81 9.81
N THR A 37 1.17 8.35 9.08
CA THR A 37 0.10 7.53 8.50
C THR A 37 0.64 6.56 7.44
N ARG A 38 1.60 7.00 6.63
CA ARG A 38 2.27 6.15 5.65
C ARG A 38 3.05 5.02 6.34
N GLN A 39 3.83 5.34 7.36
CA GLN A 39 4.61 4.35 8.12
C GLN A 39 3.70 3.29 8.76
N ILE A 40 2.63 3.72 9.43
CA ILE A 40 1.64 2.81 10.04
C ILE A 40 1.00 1.89 8.98
N PHE A 41 0.61 2.46 7.84
CA PHE A 41 -0.02 1.69 6.76
C PHE A 41 0.93 0.64 6.17
N LEU A 42 2.19 1.01 5.90
CA LEU A 42 3.20 0.10 5.37
C LEU A 42 3.54 -1.00 6.38
N ALA A 43 3.76 -0.64 7.65
CA ALA A 43 4.04 -1.61 8.71
C ALA A 43 2.93 -2.66 8.82
N CYS A 44 1.66 -2.23 8.71
CA CYS A 44 0.53 -3.15 8.79
C CYS A 44 0.37 -3.99 7.51
N ARG A 45 0.47 -3.37 6.32
CA ARG A 45 0.06 -4.00 5.07
C ARG A 45 1.19 -4.71 4.32
N VAL A 46 2.41 -4.22 4.46
CA VAL A 46 3.62 -4.77 3.81
C VAL A 46 4.38 -5.64 4.80
N ASP A 47 4.63 -5.12 6.00
CA ASP A 47 5.46 -5.82 6.98
C ASP A 47 4.65 -6.77 7.89
N GLY A 48 3.31 -6.77 7.78
CA GLY A 48 2.43 -7.67 8.52
C GLY A 48 2.35 -7.41 10.03
N VAL A 49 2.79 -6.23 10.49
CA VAL A 49 2.82 -5.86 11.90
C VAL A 49 1.40 -5.58 12.42
N SER A 50 1.06 -6.14 13.58
CA SER A 50 -0.26 -5.94 14.19
C SER A 50 -0.46 -4.50 14.69
N HIS A 51 -1.72 -4.04 14.76
CA HIS A 51 -2.02 -2.70 15.29
C HIS A 51 -1.54 -2.49 16.74
N ALA A 52 -1.57 -3.56 17.55
CA ALA A 52 -1.11 -3.52 18.93
C ALA A 52 0.41 -3.31 19.03
N GLU A 53 1.16 -3.94 18.12
CA GLU A 53 2.61 -3.80 18.07
C GLU A 53 3.02 -2.44 17.52
N ILE A 54 2.34 -1.95 16.47
CA ILE A 54 2.53 -0.58 15.95
C ILE A 54 2.23 0.46 17.04
N ALA A 55 1.17 0.26 17.82
CA ALA A 55 0.80 1.14 18.93
C ALA A 55 1.95 1.25 19.96
N LYS A 56 2.56 0.12 20.35
CA LYS A 56 3.72 0.11 21.24
C LYS A 56 4.93 0.84 20.63
N GLN A 57 5.25 0.57 19.36
CA GLN A 57 6.40 1.15 18.68
C GLN A 57 6.27 2.67 18.46
N THR A 58 5.06 3.16 18.24
CA THR A 58 4.78 4.58 17.95
C THR A 58 4.35 5.39 19.18
N GLY A 59 4.09 4.74 20.31
CA GLY A 59 3.51 5.37 21.50
C GLY A 59 2.03 5.79 21.35
N LEU A 60 1.38 5.37 20.27
CA LEU A 60 -0.05 5.63 20.04
C LEU A 60 -0.91 4.59 20.76
N SER A 61 -2.19 4.92 20.96
CA SER A 61 -3.19 3.90 21.30
C SER A 61 -3.55 3.07 20.06
N VAL A 62 -4.02 1.83 20.27
CA VAL A 62 -4.53 0.97 19.18
C VAL A 62 -5.61 1.68 18.37
N LYS A 63 -6.53 2.39 19.03
CA LYS A 63 -7.56 3.22 18.38
C LYS A 63 -6.96 4.37 17.57
N GLY A 64 -5.84 4.93 18.01
CA GLY A 64 -5.05 5.89 17.25
C GLY A 64 -4.52 5.29 15.96
N VAL A 65 -3.91 4.10 16.04
CA VAL A 65 -3.43 3.34 14.88
C VAL A 65 -4.56 3.05 13.90
N GLU A 66 -5.71 2.55 14.37
CA GLU A 66 -6.91 2.32 13.54
C GLU A 66 -7.38 3.59 12.82
N LYS A 67 -7.36 4.74 13.52
CA LYS A 67 -7.70 6.04 12.92
C LYS A 67 -6.73 6.43 11.81
N HIS A 68 -5.43 6.15 11.97
CA HIS A 68 -4.45 6.35 10.92
C HIS A 68 -4.68 5.40 9.74
N MET A 69 -4.96 4.12 9.99
CA MET A 69 -5.31 3.14 8.96
C MET A 69 -6.54 3.57 8.16
N GLY A 70 -7.61 4.00 8.82
CA GLY A 70 -8.81 4.50 8.15
C GLY A 70 -8.54 5.72 7.27
N LYS A 71 -7.66 6.65 7.71
CA LYS A 71 -7.22 7.78 6.88
C LYS A 71 -6.42 7.32 5.67
N ALA A 72 -5.51 6.36 5.83
CA ALA A 72 -4.72 5.80 4.74
C ALA A 72 -5.63 5.15 3.68
N ILE A 73 -6.51 4.24 4.11
CA ILE A 73 -7.44 3.53 3.23
C ILE A 73 -8.36 4.50 2.50
N LYS A 74 -8.92 5.50 3.18
CA LYS A 74 -9.76 6.53 2.56
C LYS A 74 -9.00 7.37 1.53
N HIS A 75 -7.74 7.68 1.81
CA HIS A 75 -6.89 8.45 0.90
C HIS A 75 -6.53 7.64 -0.35
N LEU A 76 -6.05 6.41 -0.16
CA LEU A 76 -5.68 5.51 -1.26
C LEU A 76 -6.90 5.11 -2.10
N GLY A 77 -8.03 4.81 -1.46
CA GLY A 77 -9.28 4.45 -2.15
C GLY A 77 -9.83 5.55 -3.06
N ARG A 78 -9.45 6.82 -2.86
CA ARG A 78 -9.81 7.92 -3.80
C ARG A 78 -8.96 7.94 -5.06
N HIS A 79 -7.75 7.38 -5.01
CA HIS A 79 -6.80 7.36 -6.14
C HIS A 79 -6.82 6.02 -6.89
N LEU A 80 -7.40 4.99 -6.27
CA LEU A 80 -7.55 3.63 -6.80
C LEU A 80 -8.88 3.37 -7.50
N ARG A 81 -9.83 4.32 -7.45
CA ARG A 81 -11.07 4.22 -8.23
C ARG A 81 -10.78 4.60 -9.69
N PRO A 82 -11.24 3.81 -10.67
CA PRO A 82 -11.11 4.13 -12.09
C PRO A 82 -11.85 5.43 -12.45
#